data_AF-A0A1X7SW17-F1
#
_entry.id   AF-A0A1X7SW17-F1
#
_cell.length_a   1.000
_cell.length_b   1.000
_cell.length_c   1.000
_cell.angle_alpha   90.00
_cell.angle_beta   90.00
_cell.angle_gamma   90.00
#
_symmetry.space_group_name_H-M   'P 1'
#
loop_
_entity.id
_entity.type
_entity.pdbx_description
1 polymer ?
#
loop_
_entity_poly.entity_id
_entity_poly.type
_entity_poly.pdbx_seq_one_letter_code
_entity_poly.pdbx_strand_id
1 'polypeptide(L)'
;MINNTSLEALSISPDSINDDGVIALTQSLINNKTITGLFLYNNPDITSTSAQSLAELLLHNHTLSLLWLQYTNIDTDGVLVLMESLRTNKTLRRLYLDKKHKQTCSSLPYYKTIENRLHFV
;
A
#
# COMPACT_ATOMS: atom_id res chain seq x y z
N MET A 1 -6.51 -1.45 27.72
CA MET A 1 -6.29 -1.54 26.26
C MET A 1 -7.47 -0.85 25.59
N ILE A 2 -7.29 0.35 25.04
CA ILE A 2 -8.38 1.08 24.39
C ILE A 2 -8.53 0.49 22.99
N ASN A 3 -9.53 -0.37 22.80
CA ASN A 3 -9.95 -0.80 21.46
C ASN A 3 -10.50 0.44 20.73
N ASN A 4 -9.67 1.01 19.86
CA ASN A 4 -10.05 2.17 19.06
C ASN A 4 -10.90 1.67 17.88
N THR A 5 -12.19 1.44 18.13
CA THR A 5 -13.15 0.93 17.13
C THR A 5 -13.57 1.96 16.10
N SER A 6 -13.09 3.21 16.19
CA SER A 6 -13.47 4.33 15.31
C SER A 6 -12.38 4.78 14.34
N LEU A 7 -11.13 4.32 14.49
CA LEU A 7 -10.07 4.75 13.58
C LEU A 7 -10.22 3.98 12.26
N GLU A 8 -10.77 4.66 11.26
CA GLU A 8 -10.97 4.14 9.90
C GLU A 8 -9.81 4.51 8.97
N ALA A 9 -9.07 5.57 9.28
CA ALA A 9 -7.96 6.07 8.48
C ALA A 9 -6.73 6.31 9.36
N LEU A 10 -5.59 5.75 8.95
CA LEU A 10 -4.29 6.03 9.55
C LEU A 10 -3.44 6.81 8.55
N SER A 11 -3.15 8.07 8.90
CA SER A 11 -2.22 8.90 8.15
C SER A 11 -0.93 9.04 8.93
N ILE A 12 0.18 8.76 8.25
CA ILE A 12 1.52 9.03 8.77
C ILE A 12 1.97 10.37 8.21
N SER A 13 2.62 11.19 9.04
CA SER A 13 3.11 12.50 8.63
C SER A 13 4.19 12.34 7.55
N PRO A 14 4.40 13.36 6.71
CA PRO A 14 5.55 13.41 5.84
C PRO A 14 6.87 13.30 6.62
N ASP A 15 7.87 12.68 6.00
CA ASP A 15 9.23 12.50 6.55
C ASP A 15 9.29 11.89 7.97
N SER A 16 8.27 11.12 8.36
CA SER A 16 8.13 10.61 9.74
C SER A 16 8.16 9.09 9.87
N ILE A 17 8.34 8.36 8.77
CA ILE A 17 8.45 6.90 8.79
C ILE A 17 9.42 6.41 7.73
N ASN A 18 10.15 5.36 8.08
CA ASN A 18 11.07 4.63 7.23
C ASN A 18 10.60 3.18 7.04
N ASP A 19 11.40 2.37 6.35
CA ASP A 19 11.08 0.97 6.10
C ASP A 19 10.79 0.14 7.36
N ASP A 20 11.60 0.27 8.41
CA ASP A 20 11.40 -0.47 9.66
C ASP A 20 10.04 -0.12 10.31
N GLY A 21 9.68 1.17 10.27
CA GLY A 21 8.38 1.63 10.73
C GLY A 21 7.22 1.06 9.91
N VAL A 22 7.35 1.00 8.59
CA VAL A 22 6.33 0.39 7.71
C VAL A 22 6.22 -1.11 7.96
N ILE A 23 7.33 -1.82 8.15
CA ILE A 23 7.33 -3.25 8.48
C ILE A 23 6.60 -3.50 9.80
N ALA A 24 6.91 -2.75 10.86
CA ALA A 24 6.21 -2.87 12.14
C ALA A 24 4.71 -2.51 12.03
N LEU A 25 4.39 -1.50 11.21
CA LEU A 25 3.01 -1.07 10.98
C LEU A 25 2.20 -2.14 10.24
N THR A 26 2.73 -2.71 9.16
CA THR A 26 2.05 -3.75 8.37
C THR A 26 1.77 -5.01 9.19
N GLN A 27 2.70 -5.41 10.07
CA GLN A 27 2.50 -6.51 11.02
C GLN A 27 1.32 -6.24 11.98
N SER A 28 1.19 -5.01 12.46
CA SER A 28 0.08 -4.62 13.33
C SER A 28 -1.26 -4.54 12.59
N LEU A 29 -1.23 -4.20 11.30
CA LEU A 29 -2.42 -4.05 10.48
C LEU A 29 -2.92 -5.36 9.85
N ILE A 30 -2.11 -6.42 9.78
CA ILE A 30 -2.46 -7.66 9.05
C ILE A 30 -3.82 -8.24 9.50
N ASN A 31 -4.11 -8.20 10.80
CA ASN A 31 -5.36 -8.68 11.39
C ASN A 31 -6.34 -7.55 11.76
N ASN A 32 -5.98 -6.29 11.50
CA ASN A 32 -6.80 -5.14 11.85
C ASN A 32 -8.12 -5.13 11.05
N LYS A 33 -9.23 -4.88 11.75
CA LYS A 33 -10.60 -4.90 11.20
C LYS A 33 -11.28 -3.53 11.17
N THR A 34 -10.55 -2.45 11.47
CA THR A 34 -11.10 -1.09 11.57
C THR A 34 -10.52 -0.14 10.53
N ILE A 35 -9.21 -0.22 10.27
CA ILE A 35 -8.50 0.66 9.35
C ILE A 35 -8.83 0.28 7.91
N THR A 36 -9.46 1.20 7.21
CA THR A 36 -9.85 1.10 5.80
C THR A 36 -8.97 1.96 4.89
N GLY A 37 -8.21 2.92 5.43
CA GLY A 37 -7.27 3.75 4.67
C GLY A 37 -5.91 3.89 5.36
N LEU A 38 -4.84 3.65 4.61
CA LEU A 38 -3.45 3.84 5.05
C LEU A 38 -2.76 4.85 4.14
N PHE A 39 -2.32 5.96 4.72
CA PHE A 39 -1.69 7.07 4.01
C PHE A 39 -0.23 7.19 4.43
N LEU A 40 0.68 6.87 3.50
CA LEU A 40 2.13 6.83 3.69
C LEU A 40 2.86 7.77 2.71
N TYR A 41 2.11 8.65 2.05
CA TYR A 41 2.66 9.55 1.04
C TYR A 41 3.66 10.55 1.66
N ASN A 42 4.56 11.11 0.83
CA ASN A 42 5.63 12.02 1.25
C ASN A 42 6.54 11.45 2.34
N ASN A 43 6.87 10.15 2.23
CA ASN A 43 7.85 9.51 3.11
C ASN A 43 8.94 8.87 2.24
N PRO A 44 10.00 9.63 1.88
CA PRO A 44 11.04 9.16 0.97
C PRO A 44 11.87 8.01 1.56
N ASP A 45 11.87 7.83 2.88
CA ASP A 45 12.58 6.72 3.54
C ASP A 45 11.79 5.39 3.50
N ILE A 46 10.63 5.37 2.84
CA ILE A 46 9.95 4.13 2.43
C ILE A 46 10.52 3.71 1.08
N THR A 47 11.29 2.63 1.07
CA THR A 47 11.94 2.08 -0.12
C THR A 47 11.35 0.73 -0.49
N SER A 48 11.90 0.08 -1.52
CA SER A 48 11.49 -1.27 -1.92
C SER A 48 11.77 -2.34 -0.85
N THR A 49 12.51 -2.03 0.23
CA THR A 49 12.63 -2.88 1.42
C THR A 49 11.26 -3.16 2.06
N SER A 50 10.34 -2.18 2.04
CA SER A 50 8.97 -2.35 2.54
C SER A 50 8.01 -3.07 1.58
N ALA A 51 8.43 -3.35 0.33
CA ALA A 51 7.51 -3.84 -0.69
C ALA A 51 6.88 -5.19 -0.31
N GLN A 52 7.68 -6.10 0.25
CA GLN A 52 7.22 -7.41 0.67
C GLN A 52 6.22 -7.34 1.83
N SER A 53 6.47 -6.49 2.82
CA SER A 53 5.58 -6.35 3.99
C SER A 53 4.25 -5.68 3.61
N LEU A 54 4.28 -4.69 2.72
CA LEU A 54 3.08 -4.10 2.13
C LEU A 54 2.30 -5.12 1.29
N ALA A 55 2.98 -5.96 0.52
CA ALA A 55 2.37 -7.03 -0.26
C ALA A 55 1.69 -8.09 0.64
N GLU A 56 2.37 -8.52 1.70
CA GLU A 56 1.80 -9.43 2.71
C GLU A 56 0.57 -8.83 3.40
N LEU A 57 0.61 -7.53 3.73
CA LEU A 57 -0.56 -6.83 4.23
C LEU A 57 -1.72 -6.90 3.23
N LEU A 58 -1.48 -6.69 1.94
CA LEU A 58 -2.53 -6.80 0.92
C LEU A 58 -3.03 -8.24 0.73
N LEU A 59 -2.19 -9.26 0.87
CA LEU A 59 -2.62 -10.66 0.75
C LEU A 59 -3.57 -11.08 1.87
N HIS A 60 -3.28 -10.63 3.11
CA HIS A 60 -3.96 -11.14 4.30
C HIS A 60 -4.98 -10.19 4.93
N ASN A 61 -4.82 -8.88 4.74
CA ASN A 61 -5.79 -7.92 5.24
C ASN A 61 -6.95 -7.75 4.26
N HIS A 62 -8.16 -7.97 4.77
CA HIS A 62 -9.41 -7.87 4.01
C HIS A 62 -10.29 -6.68 4.43
N THR A 63 -9.70 -5.70 5.10
CA THR A 63 -10.37 -4.49 5.62
C THR A 63 -9.90 -3.25 4.86
N LEU A 64 -8.60 -3.18 4.56
CA LEU A 64 -7.96 -2.05 3.91
C LEU A 64 -8.51 -1.88 2.50
N SER A 65 -9.00 -0.67 2.23
CA SER A 65 -9.64 -0.25 0.98
C SER A 65 -8.84 0.83 0.23
N LEU A 66 -7.94 1.54 0.92
CA LEU A 66 -7.10 2.57 0.33
C LEU A 66 -5.67 2.46 0.87
N LEU A 67 -4.70 2.52 -0.05
CA LEU A 67 -3.28 2.64 0.24
C LEU A 67 -2.68 3.78 -0.61
N TRP A 68 -1.98 4.72 0.01
CA TRP A 68 -1.36 5.86 -0.67
C TRP A 68 0.15 5.86 -0.46
N LEU A 69 0.92 5.70 -1.54
CA LEU A 69 2.38 5.54 -1.54
C LEU A 69 3.11 6.54 -2.47
N GLN A 70 2.43 7.61 -2.89
CA GLN A 70 3.04 8.65 -3.71
C GLN A 70 4.16 9.37 -2.95
N TYR A 71 5.20 9.81 -3.65
CA TYR A 71 6.38 10.45 -3.05
C TYR A 71 7.06 9.56 -1.99
N THR A 72 7.18 8.26 -2.31
CA THR A 72 8.06 7.30 -1.63
C THR A 72 9.18 6.87 -2.57
N ASN A 73 10.22 6.23 -2.05
CA ASN A 73 11.32 5.68 -2.84
C ASN A 73 11.14 4.18 -3.14
N ILE A 74 9.89 3.68 -3.13
CA ILE A 74 9.58 2.36 -3.69
C ILE A 74 9.84 2.45 -5.20
N ASP A 75 10.76 1.64 -5.69
CA ASP A 75 11.07 1.57 -7.10
C ASP A 75 10.03 0.72 -7.86
N THR A 76 10.20 0.63 -9.17
CA THR A 76 9.27 -0.10 -10.02
C THR A 76 9.20 -1.59 -9.69
N ASP A 77 10.31 -2.22 -9.32
CA ASP A 77 10.33 -3.65 -8.96
C ASP A 77 9.57 -3.89 -7.66
N GLY A 78 9.74 -3.02 -6.66
CA GLY A 78 8.95 -3.01 -5.44
C GLY A 78 7.45 -2.85 -5.72
N VAL A 79 7.07 -1.93 -6.62
CA VAL A 79 5.66 -1.77 -7.04
C VAL A 79 5.12 -3.04 -7.70
N LEU A 80 5.92 -3.76 -8.50
CA LEU A 80 5.48 -5.01 -9.12
C LEU A 80 5.18 -6.11 -8.08
N VAL A 81 5.91 -6.15 -6.97
CA VAL A 81 5.60 -7.04 -5.83
C VAL A 81 4.22 -6.73 -5.25
N LEU A 82 3.85 -5.45 -5.13
CA LEU A 82 2.51 -5.03 -4.71
C LEU A 82 1.44 -5.44 -5.74
N MET A 83 1.72 -5.36 -7.05
CA MET A 83 0.77 -5.73 -8.11
C MET A 83 0.39 -7.21 -8.05
N GLU A 84 1.34 -8.10 -7.78
CA GLU A 84 1.06 -9.54 -7.66
C GLU A 84 0.09 -9.83 -6.52
N SER A 85 0.24 -9.13 -5.38
CA SER A 85 -0.67 -9.25 -4.24
C SER A 85 -2.03 -8.59 -4.52
N LEU A 86 -2.02 -7.46 -5.22
CA LEU A 86 -3.24 -6.75 -5.59
C LEU A 86 -4.14 -7.58 -6.50
N ARG A 87 -3.57 -8.40 -7.39
CA ARG A 87 -4.30 -9.28 -8.31
C ARG A 87 -5.31 -10.19 -7.59
N THR A 88 -4.91 -10.75 -6.45
CA THR A 88 -5.75 -11.66 -5.65
C THR A 88 -6.55 -10.92 -4.59
N ASN A 89 -6.02 -9.83 -4.02
CA ASN A 89 -6.74 -9.01 -3.05
C ASN A 89 -8.03 -8.44 -3.65
N LYS A 90 -9.16 -8.59 -2.95
CA LYS A 90 -10.50 -8.12 -3.40
C LYS A 90 -11.03 -6.91 -2.64
N THR A 91 -10.29 -6.40 -1.65
CA THR A 91 -10.76 -5.39 -0.70
C THR A 91 -10.17 -4.02 -0.97
N LEU A 92 -8.88 -3.94 -1.33
CA LEU A 92 -8.23 -2.70 -1.70
C LEU A 92 -8.91 -2.13 -2.95
N ARG A 93 -9.42 -0.90 -2.89
CA ARG A 93 -10.11 -0.25 -4.01
C ARG A 93 -9.27 0.82 -4.67
N ARG A 94 -8.35 1.44 -3.92
CA ARG A 94 -7.54 2.56 -4.39
C ARG A 94 -6.09 2.38 -3.93
N LEU A 95 -5.18 2.32 -4.89
CA LEU A 95 -3.74 2.35 -4.68
C LEU A 95 -3.17 3.54 -5.44
N TYR A 96 -2.68 4.53 -4.69
CA TYR A 96 -2.07 5.74 -5.26
C TYR A 96 -0.56 5.58 -5.33
N LEU A 97 -0.01 5.76 -6.53
CA LEU A 97 1.40 5.60 -6.87
C LEU A 97 1.88 6.79 -7.70
N ASP A 98 3.20 7.00 -7.72
CA ASP A 98 3.82 7.97 -8.61
C ASP A 98 3.56 7.64 -10.09
N LYS A 99 3.34 8.67 -10.91
CA LYS A 99 3.18 8.55 -12.36
C LYS A 99 4.25 7.71 -13.07
N LYS A 100 5.48 7.68 -12.54
CA LYS A 100 6.63 6.93 -13.10
C LYS A 100 6.35 5.42 -13.23
N HIS A 101 5.49 4.84 -12.39
CA HIS A 101 5.20 3.40 -12.41
C HIS A 101 4.12 2.99 -13.40
N LYS A 102 3.39 3.96 -13.98
CA LYS A 102 2.20 3.69 -14.82
C LYS A 102 2.51 2.76 -15.99
N GLN A 103 3.58 3.05 -16.73
CA GLN A 103 3.94 2.30 -17.92
C GLN A 103 4.19 0.83 -17.59
N THR A 104 5.03 0.56 -16.58
CA THR A 104 5.34 -0.80 -16.15
C THR A 104 4.09 -1.53 -15.67
N CYS A 105 3.29 -0.93 -14.79
CA CYS A 105 2.06 -1.55 -14.31
C CYS A 105 1.10 -1.88 -15.46
N SER A 106 0.96 -0.97 -16.44
CA SER A 106 0.09 -1.16 -17.59
C SER A 106 0.52 -2.28 -18.55
N SER A 107 1.79 -2.70 -18.50
CA SER A 107 2.32 -3.81 -19.28
C SER A 107 2.03 -5.19 -18.69
N LEU A 108 1.53 -5.26 -17.44
CA LEU A 108 1.23 -6.53 -16.80
C LEU A 108 0.09 -7.28 -17.54
N PRO A 109 0.20 -8.61 -17.73
CA PRO A 109 -0.78 -9.37 -18.49
C PRO A 109 -2.19 -9.36 -17.86
N TYR A 110 -2.26 -9.10 -16.55
CA TYR A 110 -3.51 -8.99 -15.79
C TYR A 110 -3.90 -7.55 -15.44
N TYR A 111 -3.23 -6.53 -16.00
CA TYR A 111 -3.46 -5.12 -15.67
C TYR A 111 -4.94 -4.74 -15.75
N LYS A 112 -5.66 -5.21 -16.77
CA LYS A 112 -7.11 -4.98 -16.95
C LYS A 112 -7.97 -5.40 -15.75
N THR A 113 -7.50 -6.35 -14.94
CA THR A 113 -8.22 -6.80 -13.74
C THR A 113 -8.04 -5.86 -12.54
N ILE A 114 -7.00 -5.03 -12.56
CA ILE A 114 -6.63 -4.12 -11.46
C ILE A 114 -6.62 -2.64 -11.87
N GLU A 115 -6.72 -2.31 -13.15
CA GLU A 115 -6.52 -0.94 -13.68
C GLU A 115 -7.41 0.10 -13.00
N ASN A 116 -8.66 -0.25 -12.71
CA ASN A 116 -9.62 0.65 -12.05
C ASN A 116 -9.30 0.93 -10.57
N ARG A 117 -8.31 0.24 -9.99
CA ARG A 117 -7.87 0.39 -8.61
C ARG A 117 -6.58 1.19 -8.49
N LEU A 118 -5.90 1.44 -9.61
CA LEU A 118 -4.60 2.08 -9.67
C LEU A 118 -4.74 3.55 -10.06
N HIS A 119 -4.25 4.42 -9.21
CA HIS A 119 -4.24 5.86 -9.43
C HIS A 119 -2.81 6.35 -9.53
N PHE A 120 -2.44 6.87 -10.69
CA PHE A 120 -1.11 7.39 -10.98
C PHE A 120 -1.17 8.91 -11.05
N VAL A 121 -0.51 9.57 -10.12
CA VAL A 121 -0.52 11.04 -9.95
C VAL A 121 0.89 11.61 -9.99
#